data_AF-A0A962U585-F1
#
_entry.id   AF-A0A962U585-F1
#
_cell.length_a   1.000
_cell.length_b   1.000
_cell.length_c   1.000
_cell.angle_alpha   90.00
_cell.angle_beta   90.00
_cell.angle_gamma   90.00
#
_symmetry.space_group_name_H-M   'P 1'
#
loop_
_entity.id
_entity.type
_entity.pdbx_description
1 polymer ?
#
loop_
_entity_poly.entity_id
_entity_poly.type
_entity_poly.pdbx_seq_one_letter_code
_entity_poly.pdbx_strand_id
1 'polypeptide(L)'
;PAYNNYIREARMSKVTAHYDDGYRSIKSEMARLVAVSARGGTPPGTITNSSYWIGIANPENQKAPAGGADAFAATVDNTNGVVGVATSGSGIADVRVVLTRPNFGDFGSIDTIAIDATQL
;
A
#
# COMPACT_ATOMS: atom_id res chain seq x y z
N PRO A 1 -29.20 1.96 16.27
CA PRO A 1 -28.33 0.76 16.15
C PRO A 1 -27.84 0.48 14.72
N ALA A 2 -28.74 0.41 13.73
CA ALA A 2 -28.37 0.10 12.33
C ALA A 2 -27.46 1.16 11.67
N TYR A 3 -27.67 2.44 11.94
CA TYR A 3 -26.88 3.54 11.38
C TYR A 3 -25.38 3.45 11.76
N ASN A 4 -25.08 3.12 13.02
CA ASN A 4 -23.69 2.99 13.48
C ASN A 4 -23.00 1.77 12.85
N ASN A 5 -23.75 0.70 12.57
CA ASN A 5 -23.21 -0.46 11.86
C ASN A 5 -22.88 -0.11 10.40
N TYR A 6 -23.74 0.64 9.71
CA TYR A 6 -23.48 1.09 8.35
C TYR A 6 -22.22 1.95 8.24
N ILE A 7 -22.03 2.92 9.16
CA ILE A 7 -20.82 3.76 9.15
C ILE A 7 -19.57 2.91 9.35
N ARG A 8 -19.61 1.92 10.24
CA ARG A 8 -18.49 1.03 10.49
C ARG A 8 -18.17 0.19 9.25
N GLU A 9 -19.17 -0.42 8.64
CA GLU A 9 -19.03 -1.23 7.44
C GLU A 9 -18.47 -0.43 6.26
N ALA A 10 -18.98 0.79 6.04
CA ALA A 10 -18.48 1.70 5.03
C ALA A 10 -17.00 2.07 5.24
N ARG A 11 -16.58 2.30 6.50
CA ARG A 11 -15.18 2.59 6.83
C ARG A 11 -14.27 1.39 6.59
N MET A 12 -14.71 0.17 6.93
CA MET A 12 -13.95 -1.05 6.63
C MET A 12 -13.85 -1.27 5.12
N SER A 13 -14.95 -1.11 4.38
CA SER A 13 -14.93 -1.20 2.92
C SER A 13 -13.94 -0.22 2.30
N LYS A 14 -13.79 0.97 2.88
CA LYS A 14 -12.80 1.96 2.44
C LYS A 14 -11.36 1.50 2.69
N VAL A 15 -11.06 0.85 3.84
CA VAL A 15 -9.73 0.24 4.06
C VAL A 15 -9.44 -0.83 3.01
N THR A 16 -10.41 -1.69 2.71
CA THR A 16 -10.23 -2.74 1.69
C THR A 16 -9.95 -2.15 0.32
N ALA A 17 -10.70 -1.11 -0.08
CA ALA A 17 -10.45 -0.40 -1.33
C ALA A 17 -9.04 0.17 -1.40
N HIS A 18 -8.59 0.85 -0.35
CA HIS A 18 -7.21 1.37 -0.26
C HIS A 18 -6.17 0.26 -0.40
N TYR A 19 -6.36 -0.85 0.30
CA TYR A 19 -5.43 -1.99 0.23
C TYR A 19 -5.32 -2.57 -1.18
N ASP A 20 -6.46 -2.80 -1.84
CA ASP A 20 -6.52 -3.41 -3.17
C ASP A 20 -5.98 -2.46 -4.27
N ASP A 21 -6.34 -1.17 -4.21
CA ASP A 21 -5.90 -0.18 -5.18
C ASP A 21 -4.42 0.17 -5.01
N GLY A 22 -3.93 0.18 -3.76
CA GLY A 22 -2.51 0.28 -3.45
C GLY A 22 -1.71 -0.88 -4.05
N TYR A 23 -2.20 -2.12 -3.89
CA TYR A 23 -1.57 -3.31 -4.49
C TYR A 23 -1.48 -3.19 -6.00
N ARG A 24 -2.58 -2.81 -6.67
CA ARG A 24 -2.63 -2.67 -8.14
C ARG A 24 -1.66 -1.59 -8.63
N SER A 25 -1.63 -0.45 -7.97
CA SER A 25 -0.78 0.70 -8.34
C SER A 25 0.70 0.35 -8.19
N ILE A 26 1.09 -0.24 -7.04
CA ILE A 26 2.47 -0.66 -6.79
C ILE A 26 2.91 -1.75 -7.76
N LYS A 27 2.05 -2.74 -8.04
CA LYS A 27 2.34 -3.80 -9.01
C LYS A 27 2.58 -3.25 -10.41
N SER A 28 1.72 -2.33 -10.86
CA SER A 28 1.85 -1.67 -12.17
C SER A 28 3.16 -0.88 -12.27
N GLU A 29 3.49 -0.11 -11.23
CA GLU A 29 4.72 0.67 -11.19
C GLU A 29 5.96 -0.22 -11.15
N MET A 30 5.94 -1.30 -10.37
CA MET A 30 7.04 -2.27 -10.33
C MET A 30 7.28 -2.88 -11.71
N ALA A 31 6.22 -3.29 -12.42
CA ALA A 31 6.32 -3.80 -13.79
C ALA A 31 6.90 -2.76 -14.76
N ARG A 32 6.50 -1.49 -14.63
CA ARG A 32 7.09 -0.39 -15.40
C ARG A 32 8.60 -0.27 -15.14
N LEU A 33 9.03 -0.31 -13.89
CA LEU A 33 10.44 -0.18 -13.50
C LEU A 33 11.29 -1.36 -13.98
N VAL A 34 10.78 -2.60 -13.86
CA VAL A 34 11.44 -3.80 -14.42
C VAL A 34 11.62 -3.64 -15.93
N ALA A 35 10.59 -3.20 -16.64
CA ALA A 35 10.67 -2.98 -18.08
C ALA A 35 11.66 -1.85 -18.45
N VAL A 36 11.76 -0.79 -17.65
CA VAL A 36 12.78 0.27 -17.83
C VAL A 36 14.18 -0.31 -17.67
N SER A 37 14.41 -1.10 -16.63
CA SER A 37 15.71 -1.74 -16.38
C SER A 37 16.10 -2.71 -17.50
N ALA A 38 15.16 -3.51 -18.00
CA ALA A 38 15.40 -4.43 -19.11
C ALA A 38 15.81 -3.74 -20.42
N ARG A 39 15.42 -2.47 -20.61
CA ARG A 39 15.83 -1.66 -21.76
C ARG A 39 17.13 -0.88 -21.53
N GLY A 40 17.84 -1.14 -20.44
CA GLY A 40 19.08 -0.45 -20.07
C GLY A 40 18.85 0.93 -19.41
N GLY A 41 17.61 1.27 -19.05
CA GLY A 41 17.33 2.45 -18.25
C GLY A 41 17.64 2.23 -16.77
N THR A 42 17.92 3.30 -16.05
CA THR A 42 18.19 3.25 -14.60
C THR A 42 16.92 3.60 -13.82
N PRO A 43 16.35 2.68 -13.03
CA PRO A 43 15.26 2.99 -12.10
C PRO A 43 15.66 4.07 -11.09
N PRO A 44 14.69 4.84 -10.54
CA PRO A 44 14.98 5.83 -9.51
C PRO A 44 15.67 5.18 -8.30
N GLY A 45 16.71 5.82 -7.75
CA GLY A 45 17.36 5.32 -6.52
C GLY A 45 16.44 5.32 -5.29
N THR A 46 15.32 6.04 -5.35
CA THR A 46 14.32 6.13 -4.27
C THR A 46 13.46 4.89 -4.12
N ILE A 47 13.51 3.92 -5.04
CA ILE A 47 12.69 2.69 -5.00
C ILE A 47 12.97 1.82 -3.77
N THR A 48 14.08 2.05 -3.05
CA THR A 48 14.41 1.38 -1.79
C THR A 48 13.73 2.03 -0.57
N ASN A 49 13.10 3.18 -0.74
CA ASN A 49 12.39 3.90 0.31
C ASN A 49 10.87 3.67 0.19
N SER A 50 10.22 3.35 1.31
CA SER A 50 8.77 3.21 1.36
C SER A 50 8.02 4.48 0.95
N SER A 51 8.60 5.67 1.13
CA SER A 51 7.99 6.94 0.71
C SER A 51 7.72 7.01 -0.79
N TYR A 52 8.56 6.41 -1.63
CA TYR A 52 8.34 6.31 -3.07
C TYR A 52 7.05 5.55 -3.35
N TRP A 53 6.92 4.35 -2.77
CA TRP A 53 5.78 3.47 -2.98
C TRP A 53 4.49 3.99 -2.36
N ILE A 54 4.58 4.70 -1.23
CA ILE A 54 3.44 5.40 -0.63
C ILE A 54 2.94 6.50 -1.58
N GLY A 55 3.83 7.26 -2.22
CA GLY A 55 3.46 8.25 -3.21
C GLY A 55 2.76 7.64 -4.44
N ILE A 56 3.16 6.43 -4.84
CA ILE A 56 2.52 5.67 -5.93
C ILE A 56 1.15 5.12 -5.51
N ALA A 57 1.01 4.63 -4.27
CA ALA A 57 -0.24 4.09 -3.76
C ALA A 57 -1.27 5.18 -3.39
N ASN A 58 -0.80 6.39 -3.06
CA ASN A 58 -1.65 7.49 -2.60
C ASN A 58 -1.42 8.82 -3.34
N PRO A 59 -1.55 8.86 -4.68
CA PRO A 59 -1.23 10.05 -5.47
C PRO A 59 -2.11 11.27 -5.11
N GLU A 60 -3.32 11.03 -4.62
CA GLU A 60 -4.29 12.07 -4.25
C GLU A 60 -4.27 12.46 -2.77
N ASN A 61 -3.31 11.92 -1.98
CA ASN A 61 -3.24 12.15 -0.53
C ASN A 61 -4.56 11.85 0.20
N GLN A 62 -5.22 10.76 -0.20
CA GLN A 62 -6.45 10.29 0.42
C GLN A 62 -6.21 10.00 1.90
N LYS A 63 -7.25 10.24 2.70
CA LYS A 63 -7.22 10.01 4.15
C LYS A 63 -7.73 8.62 4.52
N ALA A 64 -7.18 8.10 5.61
CA ALA A 64 -7.65 6.87 6.25
C ALA A 64 -9.10 7.03 6.74
N PRO A 65 -9.85 5.93 6.93
CA PRO A 65 -11.29 6.00 7.17
C PRO A 65 -11.71 6.64 8.51
N ALA A 66 -10.84 6.64 9.52
CA ALA A 66 -11.10 7.37 10.76
C ALA A 66 -10.94 8.90 10.62
N GLY A 67 -10.29 9.37 9.55
CA GLY A 67 -9.86 10.76 9.38
C GLY A 67 -8.58 11.06 10.18
N GLY A 68 -7.87 12.13 9.80
CA GLY A 68 -6.69 12.62 10.53
C GLY A 68 -5.33 12.04 10.12
N ALA A 69 -5.28 10.85 9.52
CA ALA A 69 -4.07 10.26 8.93
C ALA A 69 -4.23 10.01 7.43
N ASP A 70 -3.11 9.93 6.71
CA ASP A 70 -3.10 9.49 5.31
C ASP A 70 -3.48 8.01 5.20
N ALA A 71 -4.05 7.61 4.07
CA ALA A 71 -4.51 6.25 3.83
C ALA A 71 -3.37 5.21 3.86
N PHE A 72 -2.13 5.64 3.59
CA PHE A 72 -0.94 4.80 3.53
C PHE A 72 0.20 5.42 4.32
N ALA A 73 0.99 4.60 5.01
CA ALA A 73 2.20 5.01 5.73
C ALA A 73 3.21 3.86 5.78
N ALA A 74 4.44 4.15 6.25
CA ALA A 74 5.47 3.11 6.39
C ALA A 74 5.09 2.03 7.42
N THR A 75 4.25 2.39 8.39
CA THR A 75 3.74 1.50 9.43
C THR A 75 2.22 1.44 9.36
N VAL A 76 1.68 0.23 9.52
CA VAL A 76 0.23 0.00 9.61
C VAL A 76 -0.36 0.65 10.87
N ASP A 77 -1.58 1.18 10.79
CA ASP A 77 -2.33 1.72 11.93
C ASP A 77 -3.73 1.10 12.00
N ASN A 78 -3.92 0.23 12.99
CA ASN A 78 -5.17 -0.47 13.26
C ASN A 78 -6.27 0.45 13.80
N THR A 79 -5.90 1.58 14.39
CA THR A 79 -6.84 2.54 14.99
C THR A 79 -7.47 3.41 13.91
N ASN A 80 -6.66 3.94 13.00
CA ASN A 80 -7.12 4.87 11.98
C ASN A 80 -7.49 4.21 10.64
N GLY A 81 -7.07 2.95 10.44
CA GLY A 81 -7.26 2.21 9.19
C GLY A 81 -6.25 2.59 8.12
N VAL A 82 -4.99 2.80 8.52
CA VAL A 82 -3.88 3.12 7.62
C VAL A 82 -3.25 1.83 7.11
N VAL A 83 -3.12 1.71 5.79
CA VAL A 83 -2.41 0.61 5.14
C VAL A 83 -0.91 0.81 5.28
N GLY A 84 -0.22 -0.19 5.85
CA GLY A 84 1.23 -0.17 5.97
C GLY A 84 1.89 -0.52 4.64
N VAL A 85 2.94 0.21 4.25
CA VAL A 85 3.77 -0.05 3.06
C VAL A 85 5.23 -0.11 3.50
N ALA A 86 5.78 -1.33 3.56
CA ALA A 86 7.17 -1.57 3.88
C ALA A 86 7.95 -1.92 2.61
N THR A 87 9.19 -1.47 2.52
CA THR A 87 10.07 -1.75 1.38
C THR A 87 11.39 -2.34 1.87
N SER A 88 11.91 -3.30 1.11
CA SER A 88 13.22 -3.91 1.33
C SER A 88 13.90 -4.18 -0.01
N GLY A 89 15.19 -4.55 0.04
CA GLY A 89 16.03 -4.67 -1.16
C GLY A 89 16.89 -3.44 -1.40
N SER A 90 17.77 -3.54 -2.38
CA SER A 90 18.81 -2.54 -2.68
C SER A 90 18.69 -1.94 -4.07
N GLY A 91 17.89 -2.54 -4.96
CA GLY A 91 17.63 -2.05 -6.30
C GLY A 91 16.51 -2.83 -6.99
N ILE A 92 16.29 -2.58 -8.27
CA ILE A 92 15.15 -3.15 -9.00
C ILE A 92 15.18 -4.69 -9.10
N ALA A 93 16.36 -5.31 -8.96
CA ALA A 93 16.51 -6.76 -9.04
C ALA A 93 16.00 -7.50 -7.80
N ASP A 94 16.02 -6.84 -6.63
CA ASP A 94 15.71 -7.44 -5.33
C ASP A 94 14.69 -6.63 -4.50
N VAL A 95 14.15 -5.54 -5.06
CA VAL A 95 13.16 -4.71 -4.38
C VAL A 95 11.90 -5.52 -4.11
N ARG A 96 11.44 -5.39 -2.87
CA ARG A 96 10.26 -6.04 -2.33
C ARG A 96 9.42 -5.02 -1.60
N VAL A 97 8.15 -4.94 -1.98
CA VAL A 97 7.17 -4.05 -1.34
C VAL A 97 6.10 -4.91 -0.66
N VAL A 98 5.89 -4.69 0.63
CA VAL A 98 4.89 -5.40 1.43
C VAL A 98 3.79 -4.44 1.84
N LEU A 99 2.57 -4.69 1.39
CA LEU A 99 1.38 -3.99 1.87
C LEU A 99 0.77 -4.77 3.03
N THR A 100 0.42 -4.08 4.10
CA THR A 100 -0.24 -4.63 5.28
C THR A 100 -1.60 -3.97 5.48
N ARG A 101 -2.68 -4.74 5.35
CA ARG A 101 -4.02 -4.30 5.71
C ARG A 101 -4.13 -4.24 7.24
N PRO A 102 -4.59 -3.12 7.82
CA PRO A 102 -4.76 -2.99 9.26
C PRO A 102 -5.87 -3.89 9.78
N ASN A 103 -5.75 -4.34 11.03
CA ASN A 103 -6.85 -4.90 11.80
C ASN A 103 -7.77 -3.77 12.27
N PHE A 104 -8.47 -3.16 11.32
CA PHE A 104 -9.36 -2.03 11.54
C PHE A 104 -10.82 -2.49 11.66
N GLY A 105 -11.50 -2.04 12.71
CA GLY A 105 -12.87 -2.47 12.99
C GLY A 105 -12.94 -3.97 13.26
N ASP A 106 -13.71 -4.69 12.46
CA ASP A 106 -14.04 -6.10 12.68
C ASP A 106 -13.28 -7.06 11.75
N PHE A 107 -12.19 -6.64 11.11
CA PHE A 107 -11.37 -7.54 10.26
C PHE A 107 -10.75 -8.72 11.02
N GLY A 108 -10.61 -8.63 12.34
CA GLY A 108 -10.16 -9.71 13.21
C GLY A 108 -8.66 -10.00 13.18
N SER A 109 -7.95 -9.64 12.10
CA SER A 109 -6.50 -9.75 11.97
C SER A 109 -5.96 -8.81 10.89
N ILE A 110 -4.64 -8.59 10.91
CA ILE A 110 -3.92 -7.95 9.80
C ILE A 110 -3.79 -8.93 8.64
N ASP A 111 -3.69 -8.41 7.42
CA ASP A 111 -3.42 -9.19 6.22
C ASP A 111 -2.24 -8.58 5.46
N THR A 112 -1.49 -9.40 4.72
CA THR A 112 -0.25 -8.97 4.07
C THR A 112 -0.10 -9.53 2.67
N ILE A 113 0.37 -8.70 1.76
CA ILE A 113 0.71 -9.09 0.39
C ILE A 113 2.07 -8.50 0.02
N ALA A 114 2.90 -9.30 -0.62
CA ALA A 114 4.20 -8.88 -1.12
C ALA A 114 4.16 -8.75 -2.65
N ILE A 115 4.90 -7.77 -3.16
CA ILE A 115 5.13 -7.53 -4.58
C ILE A 115 6.65 -7.48 -4.77
N ASP A 116 7.15 -8.45 -5.51
CA ASP A 116 8.58 -8.62 -5.79
C ASP A 116 8.82 -8.51 -7.30
N ALA A 117 9.95 -7.94 -7.70
CA ALA A 117 10.31 -7.79 -9.11
C ALA A 117 10.43 -9.13 -9.87
N THR A 118 10.67 -10.23 -9.14
CA THR A 118 10.81 -11.60 -9.70
C THR A 118 9.47 -12.30 -9.96
N GLN A 119 8.34 -11.73 -9.51
CA GLN A 119 7.01 -12.33 -9.59
C GLN A 119 6.07 -11.61 -10.57
N LEU A 120 6.65 -10.79 -11.47
CA LEU A 120 5.94 -9.96 -12.43
C LEU A 120 5.84 -10.58 -13.83
#